data_AF-A0A258AEC7-F1
#
_entry.id   AF-A0A258AEC7-F1
#
_cell.length_a   1.000
_cell.length_b   1.000
_cell.length_c   1.000
_cell.angle_alpha   90.00
_cell.angle_beta   90.00
_cell.angle_gamma   90.00
#
_symmetry.space_group_name_H-M   'P 1'
#
loop_
_entity.id
_entity.type
_entity.pdbx_description
1 polymer ?
#
loop_
_entity_poly.entity_id
_entity_poly.type
_entity_poly.pdbx_seq_one_letter_code
_entity_poly.pdbx_strand_id
1 'polypeptide(L)'
;MFQGFLAATLAADPAALQQLERKARATPPEMLAAELLGSVQQRRHDIPAAMAAFYTEGLHFADASTSREEALHLAVTQRDLKLLRAIAAQPGWIEHCPPLLQHHAGSLLGDVWMQWHGLFRHRLDEIPYGMLALACFAAALWYFILVQHSDHERWRWARPIVALMAGVASVWPTLTILAYQEFHQGMTAAAPFPHDLIYYIVGVGLREEGCKLLLFALFLPWLMWRRTPGLALLTGAFVGLGFSLEENIGYYQDFGGSIAWTRFLSANFLHISLTGICAHSLYRMLLTRFARADEFIVTFLLAVIAHGAYDYLSPGRLDDNGWLSVIVLILCAARFIDLLGEETRPVHLTIAPRAVFTFGSAILIAISFILGAWSTRTMAGVAAAGQECLSMVPIALLYWRKFENA
;
A
#
# COMPACT_ATOMS: atom_id res chain seq x y z
N MET A 1 31.74 -13.45 0.08
CA MET A 1 32.33 -14.60 0.81
C MET A 1 33.74 -14.31 1.32
N PHE A 2 34.67 -13.83 0.47
CA PHE A 2 36.06 -13.52 0.86
C PHE A 2 36.21 -12.38 1.89
N GLN A 3 35.54 -11.23 1.68
CA GLN A 3 35.51 -10.13 2.66
C GLN A 3 34.99 -10.59 4.04
N GLY A 4 33.98 -11.45 4.04
CA GLY A 4 33.40 -12.00 5.28
C GLY A 4 34.35 -12.93 6.04
N PHE A 5 35.18 -13.70 5.33
CA PHE A 5 36.24 -14.50 5.93
C PHE A 5 37.33 -13.62 6.54
N LEU A 6 37.83 -12.62 5.79
CA LEU A 6 38.85 -11.69 6.27
C LEU A 6 38.40 -10.93 7.51
N ALA A 7 37.16 -10.43 7.54
CA ALA A 7 36.61 -9.75 8.69
C ALA A 7 36.52 -10.67 9.93
N ALA A 8 36.16 -11.95 9.75
CA ALA A 8 36.12 -12.91 10.84
C ALA A 8 37.52 -13.26 11.38
N THR A 9 38.51 -13.42 10.50
CA THR A 9 39.90 -13.68 10.88
C THR A 9 40.52 -12.49 11.60
N LEU A 10 40.28 -11.26 11.12
CA LEU A 10 40.79 -10.03 11.74
C LEU A 10 40.14 -9.74 13.09
N ALA A 11 38.86 -10.06 13.27
CA ALA A 11 38.19 -9.93 14.56
C ALA A 11 38.80 -10.82 15.66
N ALA A 12 39.46 -11.92 15.28
CA ALA A 12 40.12 -12.84 16.21
C ALA A 12 41.56 -12.43 16.55
N ASP A 13 42.15 -11.45 15.86
CA ASP A 13 43.52 -10.96 16.09
C ASP A 13 43.52 -9.48 16.53
N PRO A 14 43.70 -9.20 17.84
CA PRO A 14 43.69 -7.84 18.38
C PRO A 14 44.77 -6.92 17.77
N ALA A 15 45.94 -7.46 17.40
CA ALA A 15 47.03 -6.65 16.85
C ALA A 15 46.70 -6.21 15.42
N ALA A 16 46.13 -7.13 14.62
CA ALA A 16 45.68 -6.83 13.27
C ALA A 16 44.51 -5.82 13.28
N LEU A 17 43.56 -5.95 14.21
CA LEU A 17 42.48 -4.98 14.38
C LEU A 17 43.01 -3.58 14.75
N GLN A 18 43.96 -3.49 15.69
CA GLN A 18 44.55 -2.19 16.07
C GLN A 18 45.33 -1.56 14.90
N GLN A 19 45.97 -2.35 14.04
CA GLN A 19 46.59 -1.85 12.82
C GLN A 19 45.54 -1.35 11.82
N LEU A 20 44.45 -2.09 11.63
CA LEU A 20 43.33 -1.69 10.78
C LEU A 20 42.68 -0.39 11.26
N GLU A 21 42.41 -0.25 12.55
CA GLU A 21 41.88 0.97 13.15
C GLU A 21 42.80 2.19 12.90
N ARG A 22 44.12 2.00 13.00
CA ARG A 22 45.09 3.06 12.67
C ARG A 22 45.02 3.46 11.21
N LYS A 23 44.93 2.50 10.29
CA LYS A 23 44.81 2.76 8.84
C LYS A 23 43.49 3.46 8.48
N ALA A 24 42.38 3.02 9.09
CA ALA A 24 41.06 3.61 8.88
C ALA A 24 40.92 5.02 9.46
N ARG A 25 41.69 5.37 10.50
CA ARG A 25 41.70 6.71 11.12
C ARG A 25 42.77 7.65 10.56
N ALA A 26 43.57 7.21 9.59
CA ALA A 26 44.54 8.08 8.93
C ALA A 26 43.82 9.22 8.17
N THR A 27 44.53 10.31 7.86
CA THR A 27 43.97 11.45 7.11
C THR A 27 44.86 11.74 5.88
N PRO A 28 44.43 11.36 4.66
CA PRO A 28 43.23 10.56 4.36
C PRO A 28 43.36 9.10 4.85
N PRO A 29 42.24 8.39 5.04
CA PRO A 29 42.26 6.96 5.36
C PRO A 29 42.91 6.17 4.22
N GLU A 30 43.49 5.01 4.53
CA GLU A 30 43.93 4.07 3.48
C GLU A 30 42.69 3.44 2.81
N MET A 31 42.70 3.34 1.48
CA MET A 31 41.58 2.80 0.70
C MET A 31 41.17 1.41 1.21
N LEU A 32 39.87 1.18 1.35
CA LEU A 32 39.22 -0.02 1.90
C LEU A 32 39.47 -0.29 3.38
N ALA A 33 40.31 0.49 4.07
CA ALA A 33 40.59 0.25 5.49
C ALA A 33 39.37 0.57 6.37
N ALA A 34 38.62 1.63 6.06
CA ALA A 34 37.43 1.99 6.83
C ALA A 34 36.23 1.10 6.45
N GLU A 35 36.11 0.66 5.19
CA GLU A 35 35.14 -0.37 4.78
C GLU A 35 35.34 -1.70 5.53
N LEU A 36 36.58 -2.19 5.55
CA LEU A 36 36.92 -3.44 6.24
C LEU A 36 36.71 -3.33 7.75
N LEU A 37 37.07 -2.18 8.34
CA LEU A 37 36.77 -1.89 9.74
C LEU A 37 35.26 -1.90 10.00
N GLY A 38 34.47 -1.28 9.13
CA GLY A 38 33.01 -1.27 9.21
C GLY A 38 32.43 -2.68 9.25
N SER A 39 32.89 -3.52 8.32
CA SER A 39 32.49 -4.94 8.23
C SER A 39 32.85 -5.75 9.49
N VAL A 40 34.02 -5.49 10.08
CA VAL A 40 34.44 -6.13 11.34
C VAL A 40 33.54 -5.68 12.50
N GLN A 41 33.29 -4.37 12.63
CA GLN A 41 32.47 -3.84 13.72
C GLN A 41 31.01 -4.32 13.64
N GLN A 42 30.45 -4.40 12.44
CA GLN A 42 29.10 -4.93 12.22
C GLN A 42 28.99 -6.39 12.70
N ARG A 43 30.00 -7.22 12.46
CA ARG A 43 30.06 -8.61 12.96
C ARG A 43 30.19 -8.70 14.47
N ARG A 44 30.82 -7.71 15.10
CA ARG A 44 30.91 -7.59 16.56
C ARG A 44 29.65 -6.97 17.17
N HIS A 45 28.64 -6.69 16.35
CA HIS A 45 27.42 -5.98 16.72
C HIS A 45 27.64 -4.56 17.26
N ASP A 46 28.80 -3.95 16.98
CA ASP A 46 29.06 -2.53 17.23
C ASP A 46 28.59 -1.70 16.03
N ILE A 47 27.26 -1.57 15.92
CA ILE A 47 26.63 -0.87 14.80
C ILE A 47 27.04 0.61 14.72
N PRO A 48 27.12 1.38 15.83
CA PRO A 48 27.60 2.76 15.76
C PRO A 48 29.01 2.89 15.19
N ALA A 49 29.95 2.02 15.59
CA ALA A 49 31.30 2.03 15.03
C ALA A 49 31.33 1.59 13.56
N ALA A 50 30.51 0.61 13.19
CA ALA A 50 30.38 0.16 11.80
C ALA A 50 29.90 1.29 10.88
N MET A 51 28.80 1.96 11.27
CA MET A 51 28.23 3.11 10.56
C MET A 51 29.28 4.22 10.35
N ALA A 52 30.01 4.58 11.41
CA ALA A 52 31.04 5.62 11.33
C ALA A 52 32.17 5.26 10.37
N ALA A 53 32.58 3.98 10.33
CA ALA A 53 33.63 3.52 9.43
C ALA A 53 33.19 3.54 7.96
N PHE A 54 32.00 3.01 7.65
CA PHE A 54 31.44 3.05 6.29
C PHE A 54 31.21 4.48 5.81
N TYR A 55 30.70 5.37 6.67
CA TYR A 55 30.57 6.79 6.36
C TYR A 55 31.94 7.44 6.07
N THR A 56 32.97 7.08 6.85
CA THR A 56 34.33 7.60 6.63
C THR A 56 34.89 7.18 5.28
N GLU A 57 34.71 5.92 4.88
CA GLU A 57 35.13 5.42 3.56
C GLU A 57 34.40 6.16 2.43
N GLY A 58 33.07 6.20 2.49
CA GLY A 58 32.23 6.82 1.44
C GLY A 58 32.46 8.32 1.25
N LEU A 59 32.96 9.00 2.29
CA LEU A 59 33.32 10.42 2.26
C LEU A 59 34.63 10.68 1.52
N HIS A 60 35.62 9.79 1.66
CA HIS A 60 36.96 10.01 1.11
C HIS A 60 37.15 9.42 -0.28
N PHE A 61 36.37 8.40 -0.66
CA PHE A 61 36.53 7.69 -1.92
C PHE A 61 35.26 7.78 -2.77
N ALA A 62 35.43 8.24 -4.03
CA ALA A 62 34.33 8.48 -4.94
C ALA A 62 33.63 7.20 -5.40
N ASP A 63 34.39 6.11 -5.48
CA ASP A 63 34.04 4.77 -5.94
C ASP A 63 33.60 3.80 -4.82
N ALA A 64 33.58 4.26 -3.56
CA ALA A 64 33.15 3.46 -2.42
C ALA A 64 31.61 3.30 -2.33
N SER A 65 30.97 2.86 -3.41
CA SER A 65 29.50 2.71 -3.50
C SER A 65 28.93 1.77 -2.44
N THR A 66 29.60 0.65 -2.19
CA THR A 66 29.20 -0.34 -1.17
C THR A 66 29.20 0.29 0.23
N SER A 67 30.25 1.02 0.59
CA SER A 67 30.33 1.71 1.88
C SER A 67 29.29 2.81 2.00
N ARG A 68 28.96 3.52 0.92
CA ARG A 68 27.89 4.53 0.90
C ARG A 68 26.51 3.92 1.15
N GLU A 69 26.23 2.81 0.50
CA GLU A 69 25.00 2.04 0.66
C GLU A 69 24.87 1.48 2.09
N GLU A 70 25.91 0.82 2.61
CA GLU A 70 25.89 0.27 3.97
C GLU A 70 25.76 1.36 5.05
N ALA A 71 26.45 2.50 4.88
CA ALA A 71 26.29 3.63 5.79
C ALA A 71 24.85 4.14 5.81
N LEU A 72 24.21 4.29 4.64
CA LEU A 72 22.82 4.73 4.54
C LEU A 72 21.85 3.68 5.10
N HIS A 73 22.03 2.41 4.73
CA HIS A 73 21.21 1.29 5.19
C HIS A 73 21.22 1.17 6.71
N LEU A 74 22.40 1.21 7.33
CA LEU A 74 22.52 1.18 8.78
C LEU A 74 21.93 2.44 9.43
N ALA A 75 22.16 3.63 8.87
CA ALA A 75 21.58 4.87 9.38
C ALA A 75 20.04 4.86 9.35
N VAL A 76 19.44 4.34 8.27
CA VAL A 76 17.99 4.12 8.16
C VAL A 76 17.51 3.10 9.19
N THR A 77 18.17 1.94 9.27
CA THR A 77 17.80 0.85 10.17
C THR A 77 17.85 1.26 11.64
N GLN A 78 18.89 2.01 12.03
CA GLN A 78 19.07 2.53 13.39
C GLN A 78 18.29 3.83 13.64
N ARG A 79 17.61 4.38 12.62
CA ARG A 79 16.93 5.68 12.67
C ARG A 79 17.86 6.82 13.14
N ASP A 80 19.14 6.79 12.78
CA ASP A 80 20.12 7.81 13.15
C ASP A 80 19.96 9.07 12.29
N LEU A 81 19.06 9.95 12.72
CA LEU A 81 18.77 11.21 12.03
C LEU A 81 20.00 12.13 11.90
N LYS A 82 20.98 12.02 12.80
CA LYS A 82 22.19 12.85 12.73
C LYS A 82 23.05 12.40 11.56
N LEU A 83 23.29 11.10 11.44
CA LEU A 83 24.05 10.54 10.33
C LEU A 83 23.30 10.68 9.00
N LEU A 84 21.99 10.46 8.97
CA LEU A 84 21.17 10.66 7.76
C LEU A 84 21.27 12.09 7.23
N ARG A 85 21.22 13.11 8.11
CA ARG A 85 21.44 14.50 7.71
C ARG A 85 22.85 14.76 7.20
N ALA A 86 23.85 14.11 7.79
CA ALA A 86 25.24 14.23 7.34
C ALA A 86 25.43 13.60 5.95
N ILE A 87 24.83 12.43 5.69
CA ILE A 87 24.80 11.76 4.39
C ILE A 87 24.06 12.61 3.36
N ALA A 88 22.86 13.12 3.69
CA ALA A 88 22.07 13.96 2.80
C ALA A 88 22.75 15.29 2.44
N ALA A 89 23.66 15.78 3.28
CA ALA A 89 24.46 16.96 2.99
C ALA A 89 25.60 16.70 1.98
N GLN A 90 25.93 15.43 1.67
CA GLN A 90 26.94 15.07 0.68
C GLN A 90 26.31 14.94 -0.72
N PRO A 91 26.65 15.82 -1.68
CA PRO A 91 26.05 15.78 -3.01
C PRO A 91 26.30 14.46 -3.72
N GLY A 92 25.25 13.86 -4.28
CA GLY A 92 25.35 12.61 -5.01
C GLY A 92 25.39 11.36 -4.14
N TRP A 93 25.42 11.43 -2.80
CA TRP A 93 25.49 10.21 -2.00
C TRP A 93 24.22 9.37 -2.13
N ILE A 94 23.07 9.99 -1.84
CA ILE A 94 21.77 9.29 -1.79
C ILE A 94 21.35 8.83 -3.18
N GLU A 95 21.63 9.62 -4.22
CA GLU A 95 21.20 9.33 -5.60
C GLU A 95 21.83 8.06 -6.17
N HIS A 96 22.98 7.64 -5.65
CA HIS A 96 23.68 6.40 -6.05
C HIS A 96 23.29 5.18 -5.20
N CYS A 97 22.53 5.36 -4.12
CA CYS A 97 22.04 4.26 -3.30
C CYS A 97 20.77 3.63 -3.90
N PRO A 98 20.43 2.37 -3.56
CA PRO A 98 19.19 1.73 -3.96
C PRO A 98 17.94 2.60 -3.72
N PRO A 99 16.99 2.69 -4.68
CA PRO A 99 15.83 3.55 -4.56
C PRO A 99 14.96 3.36 -3.31
N LEU A 100 14.83 2.12 -2.83
CA LEU A 100 14.08 1.82 -1.60
C LEU A 100 14.73 2.46 -0.36
N LEU A 101 16.08 2.50 -0.30
CA LEU A 101 16.78 3.20 0.77
C LEU A 101 16.58 4.72 0.69
N GLN A 102 16.52 5.28 -0.52
CA GLN A 102 16.19 6.70 -0.72
C GLN A 102 14.79 7.01 -0.17
N HIS A 103 13.81 6.13 -0.46
CA HIS A 103 12.45 6.25 0.07
C HIS A 103 12.41 6.26 1.61
N HIS A 104 13.10 5.31 2.26
CA HIS A 104 13.14 5.23 3.71
C HIS A 104 13.92 6.39 4.35
N ALA A 105 15.02 6.82 3.74
CA ALA A 105 15.78 7.98 4.20
C ALA A 105 14.93 9.26 4.13
N GLY A 106 14.23 9.50 3.00
CA GLY A 106 13.30 10.62 2.85
C GLY A 106 12.17 10.57 3.89
N SER A 107 11.63 9.38 4.14
CA SER A 107 10.60 9.16 5.17
C SER A 107 11.08 9.56 6.58
N LEU A 108 12.30 9.19 6.96
CA LEU A 108 12.89 9.52 8.27
C LEU A 108 13.29 11.00 8.39
N LEU A 109 13.75 11.60 7.29
CA LEU A 109 14.16 13.01 7.25
C LEU A 109 12.97 13.97 7.13
N GLY A 110 11.78 13.47 6.79
CA GLY A 110 10.62 14.30 6.45
C GLY A 110 10.74 14.97 5.06
N ASP A 111 11.62 14.46 4.20
CA ASP A 111 11.77 14.93 2.82
C ASP A 111 10.82 14.14 1.91
N VAL A 112 9.65 14.72 1.68
CA VAL A 112 8.57 14.13 0.85
C VAL A 112 9.04 13.91 -0.60
N TRP A 113 9.88 14.78 -1.14
CA TRP A 113 10.34 14.65 -2.52
C TRP A 113 11.29 13.47 -2.66
N MET A 114 12.26 13.35 -1.76
CA MET A 114 13.16 12.19 -1.70
C MET A 114 12.37 10.89 -1.48
N GLN A 115 11.38 10.92 -0.58
CA GLN A 115 10.50 9.78 -0.31
C GLN A 115 9.79 9.31 -1.59
N TRP A 116 9.15 10.22 -2.32
CA TRP A 116 8.39 9.91 -3.52
C TRP A 116 9.29 9.51 -4.68
N HIS A 117 10.38 10.22 -4.89
CA HIS A 117 11.34 9.91 -5.95
C HIS A 117 11.98 8.53 -5.78
N GLY A 118 12.37 8.18 -4.55
CA GLY A 118 12.87 6.84 -4.21
C GLY A 118 11.83 5.76 -4.47
N LEU A 119 10.59 5.98 -4.04
CA LEU A 119 9.50 5.02 -4.25
C LEU A 119 9.19 4.85 -5.74
N PHE A 120 9.13 5.94 -6.50
CA PHE A 120 8.87 5.91 -7.94
C PHE A 120 9.92 5.08 -8.67
N ARG A 121 11.21 5.34 -8.41
CA ARG A 121 12.31 4.60 -9.00
C ARG A 121 12.27 3.13 -8.60
N HIS A 122 12.06 2.84 -7.32
CA HIS A 122 11.92 1.46 -6.85
C HIS A 122 10.79 0.72 -7.58
N ARG A 123 9.63 1.36 -7.73
CA ARG A 123 8.49 0.81 -8.46
C ARG A 123 8.82 0.56 -9.93
N LEU A 124 9.60 1.42 -10.59
CA LEU A 124 10.02 1.22 -11.98
C LEU A 124 11.04 0.09 -12.14
N ASP A 125 11.97 -0.03 -11.20
CA ASP A 125 13.05 -1.01 -11.26
C ASP A 125 12.56 -2.43 -10.92
N GLU A 126 11.56 -2.53 -10.03
CA GLU A 126 11.07 -3.81 -9.50
C GLU A 126 9.57 -4.03 -9.76
N ILE A 127 9.10 -3.75 -10.99
CA ILE A 127 7.68 -3.99 -11.35
C ILE A 127 7.36 -5.49 -11.26
N PRO A 128 6.47 -5.93 -10.36
CA PRO A 128 6.05 -7.33 -10.29
C PRO A 128 5.01 -7.61 -11.38
N TYR A 129 5.43 -7.72 -12.64
CA TYR A 129 4.50 -7.77 -13.80
C TYR A 129 3.36 -8.80 -13.65
N GLY A 130 3.63 -9.96 -13.06
CA GLY A 130 2.60 -10.97 -12.79
C GLY A 130 1.55 -10.50 -11.78
N MET A 131 1.98 -9.86 -10.69
CA MET A 131 1.09 -9.32 -9.66
C MET A 131 0.34 -8.08 -10.15
N LEU A 132 1.01 -7.23 -10.94
CA LEU A 132 0.39 -6.11 -11.62
C LEU A 132 -0.71 -6.59 -12.57
N ALA A 133 -0.44 -7.60 -13.41
CA ALA A 133 -1.44 -8.16 -14.31
C ALA A 133 -2.65 -8.74 -13.55
N LEU A 134 -2.41 -9.42 -12.43
CA LEU A 134 -3.46 -9.98 -11.57
C LEU A 134 -4.31 -8.88 -10.92
N ALA A 135 -3.68 -7.83 -10.38
CA ALA A 135 -4.36 -6.67 -9.81
C ALA A 135 -5.18 -5.92 -10.87
N CYS A 136 -4.60 -5.68 -12.04
CA CYS A 136 -5.29 -5.08 -13.18
C CYS A 136 -6.49 -5.92 -13.62
N PHE A 137 -6.38 -7.25 -13.65
CA PHE A 137 -7.49 -8.12 -14.00
C PHE A 137 -8.62 -8.04 -12.96
N ALA A 138 -8.30 -8.16 -11.67
CA ALA A 138 -9.29 -8.04 -10.59
C ALA A 138 -9.98 -6.67 -10.59
N ALA A 139 -9.22 -5.59 -10.82
CA ALA A 139 -9.77 -4.25 -10.92
C ALA A 139 -10.61 -4.06 -12.18
N ALA A 140 -10.21 -4.65 -13.32
CA ALA A 140 -10.96 -4.57 -14.58
C ALA A 140 -12.34 -5.24 -14.47
N LEU A 141 -12.47 -6.32 -13.70
CA LEU A 141 -13.77 -6.95 -13.44
C LEU A 141 -14.72 -5.98 -12.72
N TRP A 142 -14.26 -5.35 -11.62
CA TRP A 142 -15.06 -4.35 -10.92
C TRP A 142 -15.30 -3.09 -11.76
N TYR A 143 -14.30 -2.66 -12.52
CA TYR A 143 -14.43 -1.55 -13.45
C TYR A 143 -15.59 -1.77 -14.42
N PHE A 144 -15.62 -2.96 -15.04
CA PHE A 144 -16.66 -3.34 -15.99
C PHE A 144 -18.04 -3.47 -15.32
N ILE A 145 -18.12 -3.95 -14.08
CA ILE A 145 -19.38 -4.00 -13.33
C ILE A 145 -19.88 -2.57 -13.03
N LEU A 146 -19.02 -1.69 -12.51
CA LEU A 146 -19.41 -0.34 -12.09
C LEU A 146 -19.75 0.57 -13.26
N VAL A 147 -18.97 0.56 -14.34
CA VAL A 147 -19.15 1.47 -15.49
C VAL A 147 -20.47 1.25 -16.22
N GLN A 148 -21.06 0.07 -16.07
CA GLN A 148 -22.38 -0.25 -16.61
C GLN A 148 -23.52 0.49 -15.92
N HIS A 149 -23.32 0.94 -14.68
CA HIS A 149 -24.28 1.76 -13.94
C HIS A 149 -24.15 3.26 -14.28
N SER A 150 -23.19 3.63 -15.12
CA SER A 150 -23.08 5.00 -15.64
C SER A 150 -23.98 5.21 -16.84
N ASP A 151 -24.47 6.44 -17.00
CA ASP A 151 -25.21 6.89 -18.19
C ASP A 151 -24.48 6.55 -19.50
N HIS A 152 -25.26 6.27 -20.55
CA HIS A 152 -24.76 5.99 -21.91
C HIS A 152 -24.23 7.25 -22.59
N GLU A 153 -23.04 7.69 -22.19
CA GLU A 153 -22.33 8.81 -22.79
C GLU A 153 -21.16 8.33 -23.67
N ARG A 154 -20.76 9.16 -24.65
CA ARG A 154 -19.60 8.88 -25.54
C ARG A 154 -18.33 8.49 -24.77
N TRP A 155 -18.12 9.08 -23.59
CA TRP A 155 -16.92 8.89 -22.77
C TRP A 155 -17.16 7.99 -21.56
N ARG A 156 -18.26 7.21 -21.53
CA ARG A 156 -18.64 6.34 -20.39
C ARG A 156 -17.48 5.46 -19.90
N TRP A 157 -16.71 4.91 -20.85
CA TRP A 157 -15.61 3.98 -20.56
C TRP A 157 -14.25 4.65 -20.34
N ALA A 158 -14.06 5.91 -20.74
CA ALA A 158 -12.77 6.58 -20.63
C ALA A 158 -12.73 7.51 -19.41
N ARG A 159 -13.84 8.17 -19.09
CA ARG A 159 -13.93 9.12 -17.97
C ARG A 159 -13.57 8.49 -16.63
N PRO A 160 -14.04 7.28 -16.28
CA PRO A 160 -13.69 6.66 -15.00
C PRO A 160 -12.20 6.34 -14.84
N ILE A 161 -11.45 6.22 -15.94
CA ILE A 161 -10.00 5.97 -15.89
C ILE A 161 -9.30 7.09 -15.13
N VAL A 162 -9.69 8.35 -15.33
CA VAL A 162 -9.08 9.49 -14.62
C VAL A 162 -9.32 9.41 -13.12
N ALA A 163 -10.53 9.02 -12.71
CA ALA A 163 -10.88 8.80 -11.30
C ALA A 163 -10.11 7.61 -10.71
N LEU A 164 -9.98 6.51 -11.46
CA LEU A 164 -9.15 5.36 -11.07
C LEU A 164 -7.69 5.76 -10.88
N MET A 165 -7.11 6.54 -11.80
CA MET A 165 -5.73 7.03 -11.66
C MET A 165 -5.57 7.99 -10.47
N ALA A 166 -6.59 8.78 -10.13
CA ALA A 166 -6.59 9.59 -8.92
C ALA A 166 -6.61 8.70 -7.65
N GLY A 167 -7.29 7.56 -7.71
CA GLY A 167 -7.21 6.49 -6.71
C GLY A 167 -5.79 5.96 -6.50
N VAL A 168 -5.13 5.54 -7.59
CA VAL A 168 -3.72 5.10 -7.58
C VAL A 168 -2.81 6.19 -7.02
N ALA A 169 -2.98 7.43 -7.46
CA ALA A 169 -2.20 8.57 -6.98
C ALA A 169 -2.44 8.85 -5.49
N SER A 170 -3.61 8.52 -4.93
CA SER A 170 -3.92 8.76 -3.52
C SER A 170 -3.14 7.84 -2.56
N VAL A 171 -2.50 6.77 -3.04
CA VAL A 171 -1.57 5.96 -2.22
C VAL A 171 -0.33 6.74 -1.80
N TRP A 172 0.12 7.70 -2.60
CA TRP A 172 1.35 8.46 -2.34
C TRP A 172 1.25 9.35 -1.09
N PRO A 173 0.24 10.24 -0.94
CA PRO A 173 0.05 10.97 0.30
C PRO A 173 -0.29 10.04 1.47
N THR A 174 -0.96 8.90 1.24
CA THR A 174 -1.17 7.87 2.26
C THR A 174 0.15 7.35 2.81
N LEU A 175 1.11 6.97 1.97
CA LEU A 175 2.42 6.49 2.42
C LEU A 175 3.25 7.58 3.12
N THR A 176 3.11 8.85 2.71
CA THR A 176 3.74 9.98 3.41
C THR A 176 3.15 10.17 4.81
N ILE A 177 1.83 10.11 4.96
CA ILE A 177 1.19 10.22 6.27
C ILE A 177 1.54 8.99 7.14
N LEU A 178 1.58 7.78 6.57
CA LEU A 178 2.02 6.56 7.25
C LEU A 178 3.43 6.74 7.81
N ALA A 179 4.39 7.16 6.98
CA ALA A 179 5.76 7.41 7.41
C ALA A 179 5.80 8.42 8.56
N TYR A 180 5.01 9.50 8.47
CA TYR A 180 4.92 10.47 9.54
C TYR A 180 4.35 9.88 10.85
N GLN A 181 3.28 9.10 10.76
CA GLN A 181 2.66 8.41 11.90
C GLN A 181 3.64 7.43 12.57
N GLU A 182 4.38 6.63 11.80
CA GLU A 182 5.30 5.62 12.34
C GLU A 182 6.59 6.23 12.91
N PHE A 183 7.17 7.20 12.20
CA PHE A 183 8.48 7.75 12.58
C PHE A 183 8.40 8.92 13.56
N HIS A 184 7.35 9.72 13.52
CA HIS A 184 7.21 10.91 14.37
C HIS A 184 6.16 10.75 15.47
N GLN A 185 5.10 9.98 15.25
CA GLN A 185 4.06 9.75 16.27
C GLN A 185 4.22 8.42 17.00
N GLY A 186 5.07 7.51 16.50
CA GLY A 186 5.29 6.19 17.09
C GLY A 186 4.08 5.26 16.99
N MET A 187 3.14 5.54 16.09
CA MET A 187 1.98 4.68 15.85
C MET A 187 2.45 3.38 15.21
N THR A 188 2.00 2.24 15.72
CA THR A 188 2.35 0.92 15.18
C THR A 188 1.24 -0.09 15.39
N ALA A 189 1.06 -0.99 14.42
CA ALA A 189 0.13 -2.12 14.51
C ALA A 189 0.47 -3.10 15.64
N ALA A 190 1.71 -3.10 16.13
CA ALA A 190 2.18 -4.01 17.20
C ALA A 190 1.98 -3.45 18.61
N ALA A 191 1.38 -2.26 18.75
CA ALA A 191 1.13 -1.65 20.05
C ALA A 191 0.07 -2.44 20.86
N PRO A 192 0.08 -2.39 22.20
CA PRO A 192 -0.97 -3.00 23.00
C PRO A 192 -2.29 -2.24 22.87
N PHE A 193 -3.40 -2.94 23.06
CA PHE A 193 -4.73 -2.33 23.17
C PHE A 193 -4.74 -1.20 24.23
N PRO A 194 -5.38 -0.05 23.96
CA PRO A 194 -6.19 0.30 22.77
C PRO A 194 -5.40 0.96 21.63
N HIS A 195 -4.07 1.05 21.71
CA HIS A 195 -3.26 1.83 20.78
C HIS A 195 -3.21 1.21 19.38
N ASP A 196 -3.24 -0.12 19.28
CA ASP A 196 -3.38 -0.79 17.99
C ASP A 196 -4.76 -0.55 17.36
N LEU A 197 -5.85 -0.59 18.12
CA LEU A 197 -7.17 -0.22 17.60
C LEU A 197 -7.19 1.22 17.05
N ILE A 198 -6.55 2.15 17.77
CA ILE A 198 -6.37 3.54 17.29
C ILE A 198 -5.52 3.56 16.02
N TYR A 199 -4.48 2.73 15.92
CA TYR A 199 -3.69 2.58 14.71
C TYR A 199 -4.54 2.14 13.52
N TYR A 200 -5.44 1.18 13.66
CA TYR A 200 -6.28 0.77 12.52
C TYR A 200 -7.37 1.78 12.16
N ILE A 201 -8.03 2.40 13.14
CA ILE A 201 -9.09 3.38 12.84
C ILE A 201 -8.50 4.70 12.35
N VAL A 202 -7.60 5.30 13.13
CA VAL A 202 -7.04 6.64 12.85
C VAL A 202 -5.79 6.55 11.98
N GLY A 203 -4.92 5.57 12.24
CA GLY A 203 -3.69 5.39 11.46
C GLY A 203 -3.98 4.92 10.03
N VAL A 204 -4.81 3.90 9.86
CA VAL A 204 -5.15 3.31 8.55
C VAL A 204 -6.43 3.94 7.98
N GLY A 205 -7.58 3.72 8.62
CA GLY A 205 -8.89 4.13 8.06
C GLY A 205 -9.00 5.62 7.74
N LEU A 206 -8.66 6.50 8.69
CA LEU A 206 -8.76 7.96 8.50
C LEU A 206 -7.79 8.45 7.42
N ARG A 207 -6.54 7.99 7.49
CA ARG A 207 -5.49 8.35 6.52
C ARG A 207 -5.92 7.99 5.11
N GLU A 208 -6.36 6.75 4.92
CA GLU A 208 -6.63 6.24 3.58
C GLU A 208 -7.91 6.81 2.99
N GLU A 209 -9.01 6.81 3.72
CA GLU A 209 -10.26 7.42 3.23
C GLU A 209 -10.10 8.93 3.06
N GLY A 210 -9.32 9.59 3.92
CA GLY A 210 -8.99 11.01 3.80
C GLY A 210 -8.21 11.33 2.51
N CYS A 211 -7.14 10.58 2.22
CA CYS A 211 -6.36 10.75 0.99
C CYS A 211 -7.19 10.46 -0.27
N LYS A 212 -7.97 9.38 -0.29
CA LYS A 212 -8.85 9.07 -1.41
C LYS A 212 -9.85 10.21 -1.64
N LEU A 213 -10.48 10.70 -0.58
CA LEU A 213 -11.47 11.77 -0.68
C LEU A 213 -10.84 13.11 -1.09
N LEU A 214 -9.60 13.39 -0.67
CA LEU A 214 -8.81 14.54 -1.12
C LEU A 214 -8.60 14.51 -2.63
N LEU A 215 -8.21 13.36 -3.19
CA LEU A 215 -8.00 13.20 -4.63
C LEU A 215 -9.33 13.17 -5.40
N PHE A 216 -10.40 12.63 -4.80
CA PHE A 216 -11.76 12.77 -5.32
C PHE A 216 -12.20 14.25 -5.40
N ALA A 217 -11.79 15.10 -4.47
CA ALA A 217 -12.20 16.50 -4.42
C ALA A 217 -11.82 17.29 -5.68
N LEU A 218 -10.79 16.86 -6.43
CA LEU A 218 -10.40 17.43 -7.72
C LEU A 218 -11.52 17.35 -8.77
N PHE A 219 -12.45 16.39 -8.65
CA PHE A 219 -13.57 16.22 -9.56
C PHE A 219 -14.81 17.04 -9.15
N LEU A 220 -14.85 17.57 -7.93
CA LEU A 220 -16.03 18.27 -7.41
C LEU A 220 -16.47 19.48 -8.26
N PRO A 221 -15.58 20.35 -8.79
CA PRO A 221 -16.02 21.46 -9.62
C PRO A 221 -16.84 21.00 -10.83
N TRP A 222 -16.38 19.94 -11.49
CA TRP A 222 -17.07 19.35 -12.64
C TRP A 222 -18.36 18.62 -12.22
N LEU A 223 -18.34 17.85 -11.12
CA LEU A 223 -19.51 17.16 -10.59
C LEU A 223 -20.62 18.14 -10.18
N MET A 224 -20.25 19.26 -9.53
CA MET A 224 -21.17 20.33 -9.14
C MET A 224 -21.83 21.00 -10.33
N TRP A 225 -21.13 21.08 -11.46
CA TRP A 225 -21.72 21.55 -12.71
C TRP A 225 -22.71 20.54 -13.29
N ARG A 226 -22.38 19.24 -13.27
CA ARG A 226 -23.23 18.16 -13.79
C ARG A 226 -24.49 17.91 -12.97
N ARG A 227 -24.44 18.17 -11.66
CA ARG A 227 -25.55 18.00 -10.71
C ARG A 227 -26.17 16.60 -10.67
N THR A 228 -25.37 15.56 -10.85
CA THR A 228 -25.81 14.16 -10.84
C THR A 228 -25.20 13.42 -9.65
N PRO A 229 -25.94 13.11 -8.56
CA PRO A 229 -25.33 12.49 -7.38
C PRO A 229 -24.81 11.07 -7.62
N GLY A 230 -25.50 10.26 -8.44
CA GLY A 230 -25.00 8.94 -8.86
C GLY A 230 -23.66 9.00 -9.59
N LEU A 231 -23.38 10.11 -10.29
CA LEU A 231 -22.09 10.33 -10.93
C LEU A 231 -20.98 10.61 -9.91
N ALA A 232 -21.29 11.32 -8.82
CA ALA A 232 -20.35 11.52 -7.72
C ALA A 232 -20.06 10.22 -6.98
N LEU A 233 -21.09 9.41 -6.72
CA LEU A 233 -20.97 8.07 -6.14
C LEU A 233 -20.04 7.18 -6.98
N LEU A 234 -20.30 7.07 -8.27
CA LEU A 234 -19.49 6.27 -9.18
C LEU A 234 -18.05 6.81 -9.29
N THR A 235 -17.88 8.13 -9.38
CA THR A 235 -16.54 8.75 -9.44
C THR A 235 -15.74 8.40 -8.18
N GLY A 236 -16.34 8.48 -6.98
CA GLY A 236 -15.70 8.03 -5.74
C GLY A 236 -15.41 6.54 -5.71
N ALA A 237 -16.33 5.70 -6.19
CA ALA A 237 -16.13 4.26 -6.31
C ALA A 237 -14.92 3.91 -7.20
N PHE A 238 -14.72 4.62 -8.31
CA PHE A 238 -13.54 4.44 -9.15
C PHE A 238 -12.24 4.94 -8.49
N VAL A 239 -12.28 6.00 -7.68
CA VAL A 239 -11.14 6.40 -6.84
C VAL A 239 -10.80 5.29 -5.83
N GLY A 240 -11.80 4.72 -5.16
CA GLY A 240 -11.62 3.58 -4.25
C GLY A 240 -11.01 2.36 -4.94
N LEU A 241 -11.51 2.01 -6.14
CA LEU A 241 -10.96 0.94 -6.98
C LEU A 241 -9.51 1.19 -7.41
N GLY A 242 -9.16 2.44 -7.72
CA GLY A 242 -7.80 2.80 -8.07
C GLY A 242 -6.83 2.65 -6.90
N PHE A 243 -7.26 3.02 -5.69
CA PHE A 243 -6.46 2.80 -4.49
C PHE A 243 -6.25 1.31 -4.24
N SER A 244 -7.33 0.51 -4.31
CA SER A 244 -7.26 -0.93 -4.06
C SER A 244 -6.44 -1.68 -5.12
N LEU A 245 -6.39 -1.19 -6.36
CA LEU A 245 -5.50 -1.70 -7.40
C LEU A 245 -4.03 -1.64 -6.94
N GLU A 246 -3.56 -0.44 -6.55
CA GLU A 246 -2.16 -0.24 -6.14
C GLU A 246 -1.83 -0.99 -4.85
N GLU A 247 -2.75 -0.99 -3.88
CA GLU A 247 -2.58 -1.71 -2.62
C GLU A 247 -2.46 -3.23 -2.84
N ASN A 248 -3.31 -3.81 -3.70
CA ASN A 248 -3.28 -5.24 -3.99
C ASN A 248 -1.98 -5.71 -4.64
N ILE A 249 -1.27 -4.85 -5.38
CA ILE A 249 0.04 -5.21 -5.94
C ILE A 249 0.98 -5.58 -4.80
N GLY A 250 1.04 -4.77 -3.73
CA GLY A 250 1.85 -5.06 -2.54
C GLY A 250 1.40 -6.34 -1.85
N TYR A 251 0.10 -6.50 -1.60
CA TYR A 251 -0.42 -7.72 -0.98
C TYR A 251 -0.10 -9.00 -1.77
N TYR A 252 -0.15 -8.95 -3.11
CA TYR A 252 0.20 -10.12 -3.92
C TYR A 252 1.70 -10.39 -3.95
N GLN A 253 2.55 -9.38 -3.72
CA GLN A 253 3.99 -9.59 -3.53
C GLN A 253 4.26 -10.26 -2.17
N ASP A 254 3.60 -9.82 -1.10
CA ASP A 254 3.86 -10.30 0.26
C ASP A 254 3.26 -11.68 0.54
N PHE A 255 2.03 -11.93 0.07
CA PHE A 255 1.26 -13.14 0.37
C PHE A 255 1.09 -14.07 -0.83
N GLY A 256 1.58 -13.67 -2.01
CA GLY A 256 1.38 -14.37 -3.27
C GLY A 256 0.00 -14.14 -3.90
N GLY A 257 -0.17 -14.56 -5.15
CA GLY A 257 -1.43 -14.37 -5.87
C GLY A 257 -2.57 -15.35 -5.50
N SER A 258 -2.35 -16.28 -4.55
CA SER A 258 -3.40 -17.20 -4.09
C SER A 258 -4.57 -16.46 -3.42
N ILE A 259 -4.31 -15.32 -2.77
CA ILE A 259 -5.33 -14.49 -2.10
C ILE A 259 -6.08 -13.55 -3.05
N ALA A 260 -5.82 -13.61 -4.35
CA ALA A 260 -6.37 -12.63 -5.31
C ALA A 260 -7.90 -12.62 -5.36
N TRP A 261 -8.53 -13.80 -5.34
CA TRP A 261 -10.00 -13.89 -5.30
C TRP A 261 -10.58 -13.37 -3.98
N THR A 262 -9.94 -13.66 -2.84
CA THR A 262 -10.33 -13.12 -1.54
C THR A 262 -10.33 -11.58 -1.58
N ARG A 263 -9.20 -10.97 -1.96
CA ARG A 263 -9.09 -9.51 -2.05
C ARG A 263 -10.00 -8.88 -3.12
N PHE A 264 -10.30 -9.62 -4.19
CA PHE A 264 -11.29 -9.19 -5.18
C PHE A 264 -12.68 -9.02 -4.57
N LEU A 265 -13.12 -9.94 -3.69
CA LEU A 265 -14.42 -9.86 -3.05
C LEU A 265 -14.45 -8.93 -1.84
N SER A 266 -13.33 -8.81 -1.13
CA SER A 266 -13.22 -8.06 0.11
C SER A 266 -12.63 -6.67 -0.10
N ALA A 267 -11.31 -6.51 -0.03
CA ALA A 267 -10.62 -5.23 -0.03
C ALA A 267 -10.98 -4.33 -1.22
N ASN A 268 -11.03 -4.89 -2.44
CA ASN A 268 -11.48 -4.12 -3.62
C ASN A 268 -12.85 -3.51 -3.40
N PHE A 269 -13.82 -4.33 -2.98
CA PHE A 269 -15.18 -3.86 -2.81
C PHE A 269 -15.34 -2.94 -1.59
N LEU A 270 -14.60 -3.19 -0.52
CA LEU A 270 -14.58 -2.31 0.65
C LEU A 270 -14.16 -0.90 0.24
N HIS A 271 -13.02 -0.74 -0.45
CA HIS A 271 -12.57 0.57 -0.90
C HIS A 271 -13.53 1.21 -1.91
N ILE A 272 -14.06 0.45 -2.87
CA ILE A 272 -15.12 0.91 -3.77
C ILE A 272 -16.29 1.50 -2.98
N SER A 273 -16.78 0.74 -2.00
CA SER A 273 -18.01 1.05 -1.26
C SER A 273 -17.83 2.27 -0.37
N LEU A 274 -16.80 2.28 0.49
CA LEU A 274 -16.55 3.33 1.46
C LEU A 274 -16.22 4.65 0.77
N THR A 275 -15.31 4.64 -0.20
CA THR A 275 -14.93 5.86 -0.92
C THR A 275 -16.08 6.39 -1.77
N GLY A 276 -16.89 5.52 -2.39
CA GLY A 276 -18.11 5.91 -3.09
C GLY A 276 -19.13 6.60 -2.17
N ILE A 277 -19.42 6.00 -1.01
CA ILE A 277 -20.37 6.55 -0.02
C ILE A 277 -19.87 7.91 0.53
N CYS A 278 -18.58 8.03 0.85
CA CYS A 278 -17.96 9.28 1.29
C CYS A 278 -18.00 10.37 0.19
N ALA A 279 -17.68 10.01 -1.05
CA ALA A 279 -17.74 10.91 -2.19
C ALA A 279 -19.15 11.46 -2.45
N HIS A 280 -20.15 10.58 -2.38
CA HIS A 280 -21.55 10.96 -2.55
C HIS A 280 -22.02 11.92 -1.44
N SER A 281 -21.74 11.60 -0.18
CA SER A 281 -22.12 12.46 0.95
C SER A 281 -21.40 13.81 0.93
N LEU A 282 -20.10 13.85 0.61
CA LEU A 282 -19.33 15.09 0.41
C LEU A 282 -19.96 15.94 -0.70
N TYR A 283 -20.25 15.33 -1.84
CA TYR A 283 -20.91 15.98 -2.96
C TYR A 283 -22.28 16.56 -2.56
N ARG A 284 -23.10 15.80 -1.82
CA ARG A 284 -24.41 16.26 -1.34
C ARG A 284 -24.30 17.43 -0.37
N MET A 285 -23.34 17.40 0.56
CA MET A 285 -23.05 18.51 1.46
C MET A 285 -22.74 19.79 0.68
N LEU A 286 -21.89 19.71 -0.35
CA LEU A 286 -21.54 20.88 -1.15
C LEU A 286 -22.71 21.36 -2.02
N LEU A 287 -23.48 20.44 -2.62
CA LEU A 287 -24.65 20.77 -3.43
C LEU A 287 -25.72 21.51 -2.60
N THR A 288 -25.88 21.16 -1.33
CA THR A 288 -26.82 21.79 -0.41
C THR A 288 -26.23 22.98 0.35
N ARG A 289 -25.06 23.50 -0.08
CA ARG A 289 -24.36 24.62 0.58
C ARG A 289 -24.16 24.37 2.08
N PHE A 290 -23.67 23.18 2.42
CA PHE A 290 -23.37 22.71 3.78
C PHE A 290 -24.58 22.44 4.68
N ALA A 291 -25.83 22.48 4.18
CA ALA A 291 -27.00 22.12 4.99
C ALA A 291 -27.05 20.64 5.42
N ARG A 292 -26.22 19.77 4.82
CA ARG A 292 -26.09 18.34 5.16
C ARG A 292 -24.66 18.00 5.60
N ALA A 293 -23.98 18.94 6.26
CA ALA A 293 -22.62 18.74 6.72
C ALA A 293 -22.51 17.68 7.84
N ASP A 294 -23.51 17.63 8.72
CA ASP A 294 -23.69 16.60 9.74
C ASP A 294 -23.73 15.19 9.12
N GLU A 295 -24.53 15.00 8.07
CA GLU A 295 -24.61 13.72 7.37
C GLU A 295 -23.27 13.31 6.77
N PHE A 296 -22.53 14.24 6.16
CA PHE A 296 -21.20 13.96 5.62
C PHE A 296 -20.23 13.58 6.74
N ILE A 297 -20.17 14.35 7.82
CA ILE A 297 -19.27 14.07 8.95
C ILE A 297 -19.55 12.67 9.52
N VAL A 298 -20.82 12.35 9.79
CA VAL A 298 -21.20 11.03 10.31
C VAL A 298 -20.84 9.93 9.32
N THR A 299 -21.14 10.12 8.03
CA THR A 299 -20.83 9.14 6.98
C THR A 299 -19.33 8.89 6.87
N PHE A 300 -18.52 9.95 6.86
CA PHE A 300 -17.07 9.84 6.79
C PHE A 300 -16.48 9.15 8.02
N LEU A 301 -16.91 9.53 9.23
CA LEU A 301 -16.45 8.88 10.46
C LEU A 301 -16.83 7.40 10.51
N LEU A 302 -18.05 7.05 10.08
CA LEU A 302 -18.48 5.64 10.00
C LEU A 302 -17.67 4.86 8.97
N ALA A 303 -17.35 5.44 7.81
CA ALA A 303 -16.47 4.81 6.82
C ALA A 303 -15.06 4.58 7.37
N VAL A 304 -14.49 5.57 8.07
CA VAL A 304 -13.18 5.44 8.74
C VAL A 304 -13.19 4.32 9.78
N ILE A 305 -14.23 4.25 10.61
CA ILE A 305 -14.40 3.19 11.61
C ILE A 305 -14.59 1.83 10.93
N ALA A 306 -15.42 1.75 9.88
CA ALA A 306 -15.67 0.50 9.16
C ALA A 306 -14.40 -0.02 8.48
N HIS A 307 -13.62 0.86 7.86
CA HIS A 307 -12.33 0.50 7.27
C HIS A 307 -11.39 -0.05 8.36
N GLY A 308 -11.13 0.74 9.41
CA GLY A 308 -10.25 0.29 10.49
C GLY A 308 -10.73 -0.98 11.19
N ALA A 309 -12.05 -1.15 11.36
CA ALA A 309 -12.63 -2.36 11.92
C ALA A 309 -12.45 -3.57 10.98
N TYR A 310 -12.62 -3.40 9.66
CA TYR A 310 -12.40 -4.47 8.69
C TYR A 310 -10.96 -5.02 8.79
N ASP A 311 -9.97 -4.14 8.91
CA ASP A 311 -8.56 -4.55 9.04
C ASP A 311 -8.24 -5.10 10.42
N TYR A 312 -8.72 -4.46 11.50
CA TYR A 312 -8.46 -4.89 12.86
C TYR A 312 -9.09 -6.26 13.19
N LEU A 313 -10.24 -6.55 12.57
CA LEU A 313 -11.01 -7.79 12.75
C LEU A 313 -10.63 -8.88 11.74
N SER A 314 -9.53 -8.70 11.00
CA SER A 314 -9.00 -9.72 10.10
C SER A 314 -8.61 -11.01 10.88
N PRO A 315 -8.56 -12.18 10.20
CA PRO A 315 -8.19 -13.45 10.83
C PRO A 315 -6.94 -13.38 11.70
N GLY A 316 -6.98 -14.07 12.85
CA GLY A 316 -5.82 -14.26 13.74
C GLY A 316 -5.56 -13.16 14.77
N ARG A 317 -6.43 -12.14 14.85
CA ARG A 317 -6.33 -11.10 15.90
C ARG A 317 -7.39 -11.21 16.99
N LEU A 318 -8.67 -11.18 16.59
CA LEU A 318 -9.82 -11.30 17.50
C LEU A 318 -10.76 -12.44 17.13
N ASP A 319 -10.77 -12.86 15.86
CA ASP A 319 -11.55 -13.98 15.35
C ASP A 319 -10.65 -14.77 14.40
N ASP A 320 -10.42 -16.04 14.72
CA ASP A 320 -9.58 -16.93 13.89
C ASP A 320 -10.18 -17.16 12.50
N ASN A 321 -11.50 -16.99 12.34
CA ASN A 321 -12.19 -17.23 11.08
C ASN A 321 -12.49 -15.96 10.27
N GLY A 322 -12.26 -14.77 10.84
CA GLY A 322 -12.48 -13.48 10.17
C GLY A 322 -13.94 -13.12 9.85
N TRP A 323 -14.93 -13.78 10.48
CA TRP A 323 -16.35 -13.52 10.26
C TRP A 323 -16.76 -12.10 10.61
N LEU A 324 -16.12 -11.49 11.62
CA LEU A 324 -16.38 -10.11 12.00
C LEU A 324 -16.01 -9.12 10.88
N SER A 325 -14.87 -9.32 10.22
CA SER A 325 -14.47 -8.52 9.05
C SER A 325 -15.44 -8.74 7.87
N VAL A 326 -15.91 -9.97 7.66
CA VAL A 326 -16.95 -10.31 6.67
C VAL A 326 -18.27 -9.59 6.96
N ILE A 327 -18.70 -9.49 8.23
CA ILE A 327 -19.91 -8.75 8.60
C ILE A 327 -19.77 -7.27 8.26
N VAL A 328 -18.64 -6.65 8.61
CA VAL A 328 -18.37 -5.24 8.26
C VAL A 328 -18.46 -5.03 6.75
N LEU A 329 -17.84 -5.92 5.97
CA LEU A 329 -17.90 -5.88 4.52
C LEU A 329 -19.33 -6.00 3.99
N ILE A 330 -20.14 -6.94 4.51
CA ILE A 330 -21.54 -7.12 4.10
C ILE A 330 -22.36 -5.86 4.36
N LEU A 331 -22.16 -5.20 5.51
CA LEU A 331 -22.88 -3.97 5.85
C LEU A 331 -22.50 -2.82 4.91
N CYS A 332 -21.20 -2.65 4.64
CA CYS A 332 -20.71 -1.65 3.68
C CYS A 332 -21.25 -1.93 2.27
N ALA A 333 -21.25 -3.21 1.89
CA ALA A 333 -21.71 -3.66 0.60
C ALA A 333 -23.21 -3.43 0.38
N ALA A 334 -24.03 -3.82 1.36
CA ALA A 334 -25.46 -3.58 1.32
C ALA A 334 -25.74 -2.08 1.17
N ARG A 335 -25.10 -1.24 2.01
CA ARG A 335 -25.31 0.21 1.96
C ARG A 335 -24.91 0.82 0.62
N PHE A 336 -23.77 0.43 0.06
CA PHE A 336 -23.31 0.94 -1.23
C PHE A 336 -24.22 0.51 -2.38
N ILE A 337 -24.63 -0.76 -2.42
CA ILE A 337 -25.48 -1.28 -3.49
C ILE A 337 -26.87 -0.62 -3.45
N ASP A 338 -27.44 -0.43 -2.26
CA ASP A 338 -28.71 0.24 -2.12
C ASP A 338 -28.61 1.71 -2.57
N LEU A 339 -27.54 2.41 -2.17
CA LEU A 339 -27.28 3.78 -2.62
C LEU A 339 -27.03 3.87 -4.14
N LEU A 340 -26.36 2.87 -4.71
CA LEU A 340 -26.14 2.76 -6.15
C LEU A 340 -27.47 2.61 -6.90
N GLY A 341 -28.38 1.77 -6.41
CA GLY A 341 -29.72 1.60 -6.98
C GLY A 341 -30.62 2.83 -6.84
N GLU A 342 -30.48 3.58 -5.73
CA GLU A 342 -31.20 4.84 -5.51
C GLU A 342 -30.74 5.96 -6.47
N GLU A 343 -29.43 6.04 -6.73
CA GLU A 343 -28.83 7.18 -7.41
C GLU A 343 -28.52 6.94 -8.90
N THR A 344 -28.55 5.70 -9.35
CA THR A 344 -28.37 5.34 -10.77
C THR A 344 -29.70 4.95 -11.40
N ARG A 345 -29.88 5.32 -12.67
CA ARG A 345 -31.08 4.96 -13.41
C ARG A 345 -30.99 3.50 -13.85
N PRO A 346 -32.13 2.79 -13.97
CA PRO A 346 -32.15 1.49 -14.63
C PRO A 346 -31.61 1.65 -16.06
N VAL A 347 -30.63 0.83 -16.42
CA VAL A 347 -30.01 0.83 -17.74
C VAL A 347 -30.19 -0.54 -18.38
N HIS A 348 -30.55 -0.59 -19.67
CA HIS A 348 -30.52 -1.86 -20.40
C HIS A 348 -29.07 -2.25 -20.67
N LEU A 349 -28.59 -3.27 -19.96
CA LEU A 349 -27.22 -3.73 -20.05
C LEU A 349 -27.05 -4.73 -21.19
N THR A 350 -26.08 -4.48 -22.07
CA THR A 350 -25.69 -5.44 -23.12
C THR A 350 -25.04 -6.70 -22.56
N ILE A 351 -24.35 -6.58 -21.43
CA ILE A 351 -23.67 -7.68 -20.74
C ILE A 351 -24.17 -7.70 -19.31
N ALA A 352 -24.70 -8.83 -18.85
CA ALA A 352 -25.21 -8.89 -17.48
C ALA A 352 -24.02 -8.80 -16.48
N PRO A 353 -24.04 -7.89 -15.49
CA PRO A 353 -22.98 -7.76 -14.48
C PRO A 353 -22.72 -9.09 -13.76
N ARG A 354 -23.78 -9.87 -13.52
CA ARG A 354 -23.68 -11.23 -13.01
C ARG A 354 -22.73 -12.10 -13.83
N ALA A 355 -22.81 -12.06 -15.16
CA ALA A 355 -21.99 -12.91 -16.04
C ALA A 355 -20.51 -12.54 -15.93
N VAL A 356 -20.21 -11.23 -15.90
CA VAL A 356 -18.84 -10.72 -15.70
C VAL A 356 -18.30 -11.18 -14.36
N PHE A 357 -19.13 -11.07 -13.30
CA PHE A 357 -18.77 -11.53 -11.97
C PHE A 357 -18.56 -13.06 -11.91
N THR A 358 -19.43 -13.86 -12.55
CA THR A 358 -19.31 -15.33 -12.61
C THR A 358 -18.00 -15.74 -13.28
N PHE A 359 -17.80 -15.32 -14.52
CA PHE A 359 -16.68 -15.77 -15.34
C PHE A 359 -15.38 -15.19 -14.80
N GLY A 360 -15.39 -13.93 -14.38
CA GLY A 360 -14.26 -13.29 -13.74
C GLY A 360 -13.84 -13.99 -12.45
N SER A 361 -14.80 -14.33 -11.57
CA SER A 361 -14.54 -15.09 -10.35
C SER A 361 -13.98 -16.48 -10.65
N ALA A 362 -14.57 -17.21 -11.61
CA ALA A 362 -14.08 -18.53 -11.99
C ALA A 362 -12.63 -18.49 -12.49
N ILE A 363 -12.28 -17.47 -13.30
CA ILE A 363 -10.91 -17.25 -13.78
C ILE A 363 -9.97 -16.91 -12.61
N LEU A 364 -10.38 -15.99 -11.71
CA LEU A 364 -9.57 -15.64 -10.53
C LEU A 364 -9.33 -16.83 -9.62
N ILE A 365 -10.35 -17.64 -9.34
CA ILE A 365 -10.22 -18.87 -8.55
C ILE A 365 -9.23 -19.82 -9.21
N ALA A 366 -9.35 -20.04 -10.53
CA ALA A 366 -8.42 -20.90 -11.26
C ALA A 366 -6.98 -20.37 -11.18
N ILE A 367 -6.77 -19.07 -11.35
CA ILE A 367 -5.46 -18.42 -11.19
C ILE A 367 -4.94 -18.61 -9.75
N SER A 368 -5.77 -18.38 -8.73
CA SER A 368 -5.41 -18.58 -7.32
C SER A 368 -4.93 -20.01 -7.04
N PHE A 369 -5.62 -21.02 -7.59
CA PHE A 369 -5.20 -22.43 -7.47
C PHE A 369 -3.86 -22.71 -8.16
N ILE A 370 -3.68 -22.19 -9.39
CA ILE A 370 -2.42 -22.36 -10.14
C ILE A 370 -1.26 -21.70 -9.39
N LEU A 371 -1.45 -20.47 -8.89
CA LEU A 371 -0.43 -19.73 -8.16
C LEU A 371 -0.13 -20.36 -6.80
N GLY A 372 -1.15 -20.85 -6.09
CA GLY A 372 -0.98 -21.60 -4.85
C GLY A 372 -0.21 -22.90 -5.04
N ALA A 373 -0.50 -23.65 -6.11
CA ALA A 373 0.28 -24.84 -6.48
C ALA A 373 1.73 -24.49 -6.83
N TRP A 374 1.92 -23.39 -7.57
CA TRP A 374 3.23 -22.95 -8.05
C TRP A 374 4.13 -22.49 -6.90
N SER A 375 3.60 -21.70 -5.96
CA SER A 375 4.37 -21.12 -4.86
C SER A 375 4.85 -22.17 -3.87
N THR A 376 3.99 -23.11 -3.49
CA THR A 376 4.35 -24.13 -2.47
C THR A 376 4.92 -25.40 -3.07
N ARG A 377 4.75 -25.63 -4.39
CA ARG A 377 5.07 -26.89 -5.09
C ARG A 377 4.46 -28.13 -4.43
N THR A 378 3.34 -27.95 -3.72
CA THR A 378 2.69 -29.00 -2.92
C THR A 378 1.17 -28.86 -2.97
N MET A 379 0.44 -29.95 -2.67
CA MET A 379 -1.02 -29.92 -2.53
C MET A 379 -1.50 -29.04 -1.36
N ALA A 380 -0.63 -28.73 -0.41
CA ALA A 380 -0.97 -27.83 0.70
C ALA A 380 -1.29 -26.41 0.23
N GLY A 381 -0.58 -25.89 -0.78
CA GLY A 381 -0.85 -24.56 -1.34
C GLY A 381 -2.18 -24.51 -2.11
N VAL A 382 -2.52 -25.61 -2.81
CA VAL A 382 -3.84 -25.77 -3.45
C VAL A 382 -4.95 -25.81 -2.39
N ALA A 383 -4.76 -26.58 -1.31
CA ALA A 383 -5.72 -26.66 -0.22
C ALA A 383 -5.93 -25.30 0.47
N ALA A 384 -4.85 -24.56 0.73
CA ALA A 384 -4.91 -23.21 1.29
C ALA A 384 -5.68 -22.24 0.38
N ALA A 385 -5.37 -22.23 -0.93
CA ALA A 385 -6.12 -21.43 -1.90
C ALA A 385 -7.61 -21.83 -1.94
N GLY A 386 -7.93 -23.12 -1.80
CA GLY A 386 -9.30 -23.62 -1.71
C GLY A 386 -10.02 -23.17 -0.44
N GLN A 387 -9.35 -23.17 0.71
CA GLN A 387 -9.89 -22.68 1.98
C GLN A 387 -10.19 -21.18 1.94
N GLU A 388 -9.27 -20.39 1.39
CA GLU A 388 -9.48 -18.96 1.07
C GLU A 388 -10.69 -18.76 0.16
N CYS A 389 -10.86 -19.63 -0.85
CA CYS A 389 -12.01 -19.55 -1.74
C CYS A 389 -13.33 -19.94 -1.04
N LEU A 390 -13.30 -20.85 -0.08
CA LEU A 390 -14.51 -21.26 0.64
C LEU A 390 -14.99 -20.19 1.63
N SER A 391 -14.05 -19.46 2.26
CA SER A 391 -14.38 -18.44 3.27
C SER A 391 -15.19 -17.26 2.69
N MET A 392 -15.00 -16.94 1.41
CA MET A 392 -15.68 -15.80 0.76
C MET A 392 -16.94 -16.18 -0.04
N VAL A 393 -17.34 -17.47 -0.08
CA VAL A 393 -18.58 -17.91 -0.75
C VAL A 393 -19.83 -17.13 -0.28
N PRO A 394 -20.04 -16.86 1.02
CA PRO A 394 -21.21 -16.08 1.46
C PRO A 394 -21.28 -14.69 0.83
N ILE A 395 -20.13 -14.00 0.71
CA ILE A 395 -20.03 -12.68 0.08
C ILE A 395 -20.27 -12.79 -1.43
N ALA A 396 -19.68 -13.80 -2.07
CA ALA A 396 -19.88 -14.03 -3.50
C ALA A 396 -21.36 -14.25 -3.85
N LEU A 397 -22.09 -15.00 -3.03
CA LEU A 397 -23.53 -15.22 -3.18
C LEU A 397 -24.34 -13.93 -2.96
N LEU A 398 -23.92 -13.08 -2.03
CA LEU A 398 -24.55 -11.78 -1.80
C LEU A 398 -24.41 -10.87 -3.02
N TYR A 399 -23.20 -10.74 -3.59
CA TYR A 399 -22.98 -9.96 -4.81
C TYR A 399 -23.75 -10.54 -5.99
N TRP A 400 -23.69 -11.86 -6.17
CA TRP A 400 -24.43 -12.56 -7.21
C TRP A 400 -25.92 -12.22 -7.19
N ARG A 401 -26.56 -12.35 -6.03
CA ARG A 401 -27.99 -12.10 -5.86
C ARG A 401 -28.35 -10.63 -6.07
N LYS A 402 -27.49 -9.70 -5.67
CA LYS A 402 -27.71 -8.27 -5.92
C LYS A 402 -27.61 -7.93 -7.42
N PHE A 403 -26.72 -8.57 -8.17
CA PHE A 403 -26.65 -8.41 -9.64
C PHE A 403 -27.78 -9.09 -10.42
N GLU A 404 -28.59 -9.94 -9.80
CA GLU A 404 -29.80 -10.49 -10.42
C GLU A 404 -30.96 -9.49 -10.41
N ASN A 405 -30.97 -8.58 -9.44
CA ASN A 405 -32.06 -7.63 -9.22
C ASN A 405 -31.71 -6.19 -9.70
N ALA A 406 -30.50 -6.00 -10.24
CA ALA A 406 -30.00 -4.76 -10.84
C ALA A 406 -29.94 -4.91 -12.36
#